data_AF-A0A0M8SYY6-F1
#
_entry.id   AF-A0A0M8SYY6-F1
#
_cell.length_a   1.000
_cell.length_b   1.000
_cell.length_c   1.000
_cell.angle_alpha   90.00
_cell.angle_beta   90.00
_cell.angle_gamma   90.00
#
_symmetry.space_group_name_H-M   'P 1'
#
loop_
_entity.id
_entity.type
_entity.pdbx_description
1 polymer ?
#
loop_
_entity_poly.entity_id
_entity_poly.type
_entity_poly.pdbx_seq_one_letter_code
_entity_poly.pdbx_strand_id
1 'polypeptide(L)'
;MTEAEAAEAEAQLGVVLPPEYRRHLLEVSAGGETFVRLERTADGWWWTHNTATRRDLLALPFPHPDSYKEADEALARREPRIEDHPDDEAYARAMTAWDDEAGEFEDRKTAGAVVIKEHGCGFATLLAVTGPLAGTVWWDGRATCDLILPLSLNHATGARPVTFGEWLEHGSWNLLPPGW
;
A
#
# COMPACT_ATOMS: atom_id res chain seq x y z
N MET A 1 19.32 2.37 -11.96
CA MET A 1 19.58 0.95 -12.27
C MET A 1 19.67 0.78 -13.78
N THR A 2 20.16 -0.35 -14.28
CA THR A 2 20.21 -0.67 -15.71
C THR A 2 18.92 -1.33 -16.20
N GLU A 3 18.70 -1.34 -17.51
CA GLU A 3 17.58 -2.07 -18.14
C GLU A 3 17.59 -3.57 -17.80
N ALA A 4 18.78 -4.18 -17.74
CA ALA A 4 18.93 -5.59 -17.39
C ALA A 4 18.54 -5.87 -15.93
N GLU A 5 18.93 -4.99 -15.00
CA GLU A 5 18.55 -5.09 -13.60
C GLU A 5 17.05 -4.87 -13.40
N ALA A 6 16.45 -3.90 -14.09
CA ALA A 6 15.00 -3.67 -14.05
C ALA A 6 14.23 -4.89 -14.56
N ALA A 7 14.66 -5.47 -15.69
CA ALA A 7 14.05 -6.68 -16.25
C ALA A 7 14.23 -7.91 -15.34
N GLU A 8 15.40 -8.06 -14.69
CA GLU A 8 15.63 -9.11 -13.69
C GLU A 8 14.70 -8.95 -12.49
N ALA A 9 14.52 -7.70 -12.01
CA ALA A 9 13.62 -7.40 -10.90
C ALA A 9 12.16 -7.72 -11.25
N GLU A 10 11.68 -7.26 -12.40
CA GLU A 10 10.33 -7.56 -12.92
C GLU A 10 10.09 -9.07 -13.03
N ALA A 11 11.05 -9.81 -13.60
CA ALA A 11 10.97 -11.25 -13.74
C ALA A 11 10.96 -11.98 -12.38
N GLN A 12 11.80 -11.57 -11.43
CA GLN A 12 11.87 -12.19 -10.11
C GLN A 12 10.60 -11.89 -9.28
N LEU A 13 10.09 -10.66 -9.36
CA LEU A 13 8.91 -10.22 -8.61
C LEU A 13 7.59 -10.70 -9.25
N GLY A 14 7.63 -11.18 -10.49
CA GLY A 14 6.44 -11.64 -11.21
C GLY A 14 5.49 -10.50 -11.60
N VAL A 15 6.00 -9.28 -11.75
CA VAL A 15 5.23 -8.08 -12.07
C VAL A 15 5.90 -7.26 -13.16
N VAL A 16 5.12 -6.39 -13.80
CA VAL A 16 5.65 -5.34 -14.68
C VAL A 16 5.60 -4.04 -13.90
N LEU A 17 6.72 -3.35 -13.77
CA LEU A 17 6.78 -2.07 -13.07
C LEU A 17 6.00 -1.01 -13.86
N PRO A 18 5.27 -0.11 -13.19
CA PRO A 18 4.59 0.98 -13.87
C PRO A 18 5.58 1.81 -14.73
N PRO A 19 5.23 2.18 -15.99
CA PRO A 19 6.19 2.74 -16.94
C PRO A 19 6.94 3.98 -16.44
N GLU A 20 6.25 4.88 -15.74
CA GLU A 20 6.84 6.11 -15.18
C GLU A 20 7.80 5.79 -14.03
N TYR A 21 7.44 4.83 -13.18
CA TYR A 21 8.30 4.36 -12.08
C TYR A 21 9.54 3.66 -12.64
N ARG A 22 9.37 2.77 -13.61
CA ARG A 22 10.46 2.08 -14.31
C ARG A 22 11.43 3.07 -14.94
N ARG A 23 10.91 4.09 -15.63
CA ARG A 23 11.73 5.18 -16.20
C ARG A 23 12.52 5.90 -15.12
N HIS A 24 11.87 6.28 -14.03
CA HIS A 24 12.53 6.96 -12.92
C HIS A 24 13.68 6.13 -12.32
N LEU A 25 13.50 4.82 -12.13
CA LEU A 25 14.55 3.93 -11.64
C LEU A 25 15.78 3.86 -12.57
N LEU A 26 15.58 4.02 -13.88
CA LEU A 26 16.64 4.01 -14.88
C LEU A 26 17.39 5.36 -14.93
N GLU A 27 16.66 6.47 -14.84
CA GLU A 27 17.20 7.83 -14.97
C GLU A 27 17.87 8.34 -13.69
N VAL A 28 17.24 8.07 -12.53
CA VAL A 28 17.79 8.43 -11.23
C VAL A 28 18.53 7.20 -10.73
N SER A 29 19.86 7.26 -10.64
CA SER A 29 20.71 6.17 -10.15
C SER A 29 20.43 5.87 -8.67
N ALA A 30 19.31 5.19 -8.37
CA ALA A 30 18.83 4.65 -7.09
C ALA A 30 19.16 5.48 -5.82
N GLY A 31 19.38 6.79 -5.95
CA GLY A 31 20.21 7.57 -5.05
C GLY A 31 19.58 8.93 -4.77
N GLY A 32 18.62 8.90 -3.87
CA GLY A 32 18.13 10.05 -3.13
C GLY A 32 17.53 9.51 -1.84
N GLU A 33 17.91 10.07 -0.69
CA GLU A 33 17.43 9.66 0.65
C GLU A 33 15.90 9.73 0.82
N THR A 34 15.18 10.27 -0.18
CA THR A 34 13.75 10.58 -0.10
C THR A 34 12.83 9.44 -0.55
N PHE A 35 13.34 8.37 -1.20
CA PHE A 35 12.54 7.25 -1.69
C PHE A 35 12.95 5.92 -1.07
N VAL A 36 11.97 5.05 -0.90
CA VAL A 36 12.22 3.63 -0.67
C VAL A 36 12.85 3.04 -1.94
N ARG A 37 14.02 2.40 -1.77
CA ARG A 37 14.85 1.92 -2.88
C ARG A 37 14.49 0.50 -3.24
N LEU A 38 14.28 0.24 -4.54
CA LEU A 38 14.29 -1.11 -5.09
C LEU A 38 15.75 -1.54 -5.27
N GLU A 39 16.17 -2.56 -4.52
CA GLU A 39 17.54 -3.06 -4.52
C GLU A 39 17.61 -4.58 -4.44
N ARG A 40 18.76 -5.13 -4.83
CA ARG A 40 19.04 -6.56 -4.73
C ARG A 40 19.50 -6.89 -3.31
N THR A 41 18.68 -7.65 -2.60
CA THR A 41 18.97 -8.16 -1.25
C THR A 41 19.46 -9.61 -1.30
N ALA A 42 19.74 -10.22 -0.14
CA ALA A 42 20.04 -11.65 -0.04
C ALA A 42 18.88 -12.53 -0.54
N ASP A 43 17.64 -12.06 -0.38
CA ASP A 43 16.41 -12.72 -0.84
C ASP A 43 16.00 -12.25 -2.26
N GLY A 44 16.95 -11.61 -2.97
CA GLY A 44 16.80 -11.02 -4.29
C GLY A 44 16.11 -9.64 -4.28
N TRP A 45 15.49 -9.25 -5.39
CA TRP A 45 14.96 -7.90 -5.56
C TRP A 45 13.85 -7.56 -4.56
N TRP A 46 13.97 -6.42 -3.89
CA TRP A 46 12.96 -5.90 -2.97
C TRP A 46 13.06 -4.39 -2.74
N TRP A 47 11.95 -3.79 -2.35
CA TRP A 47 11.94 -2.44 -1.81
C TRP A 47 12.35 -2.45 -0.34
N THR A 48 13.30 -1.59 0.03
CA THR A 48 13.68 -1.43 1.44
C THR A 48 12.46 -1.08 2.30
N HIS A 49 12.45 -1.43 3.59
CA HIS A 49 11.37 -1.08 4.52
C HIS A 49 9.96 -1.61 4.16
N ASN A 50 9.82 -2.47 3.13
CA ASN A 50 8.57 -3.18 2.85
C ASN A 50 8.58 -4.57 3.47
N THR A 51 7.41 -5.05 3.90
CA THR A 51 7.25 -6.31 4.64
C THR A 51 7.24 -7.54 3.72
N ALA A 52 7.54 -8.71 4.29
CA ALA A 52 7.41 -9.99 3.58
C ALA A 52 5.97 -10.27 3.14
N THR A 53 4.97 -9.99 3.97
CA THR A 53 3.56 -10.18 3.59
C THR A 53 3.18 -9.39 2.34
N ARG A 54 3.69 -8.17 2.19
CA ARG A 54 3.46 -7.37 0.98
C ARG A 54 4.12 -7.96 -0.25
N ARG A 55 5.25 -8.66 -0.10
CA ARG A 55 5.87 -9.43 -1.19
C ARG A 55 4.93 -10.52 -1.68
N ASP A 56 4.34 -11.28 -0.76
CA ASP A 56 3.44 -12.39 -1.09
C ASP A 56 2.15 -11.91 -1.77
N LEU A 57 1.71 -10.69 -1.47
CA LEU A 57 0.52 -10.06 -2.04
C LEU A 57 0.79 -9.21 -3.29
N LEU A 58 2.05 -9.06 -3.73
CA LEU A 58 2.41 -8.13 -4.80
C LEU A 58 1.80 -8.51 -6.16
N ALA A 59 1.60 -9.80 -6.43
CA ALA A 59 1.02 -10.29 -7.68
C ALA A 59 -0.51 -10.14 -7.75
N LEU A 60 -1.17 -9.79 -6.65
CA LEU A 60 -2.61 -9.53 -6.61
C LEU A 60 -2.90 -8.10 -7.05
N PRO A 61 -4.07 -7.81 -7.64
CA PRO A 61 -4.42 -6.44 -8.02
C PRO A 61 -4.61 -5.54 -6.80
N PHE A 62 -4.10 -4.31 -6.86
CA PHE A 62 -4.38 -3.30 -5.85
C PHE A 62 -5.88 -2.96 -5.82
N PRO A 63 -6.57 -3.19 -4.67
CA PRO A 63 -8.00 -2.96 -4.58
C PRO A 63 -8.31 -1.48 -4.46
N HIS A 64 -9.37 -1.03 -5.14
CA HIS A 64 -9.89 0.31 -4.92
C HIS A 64 -10.52 0.40 -3.51
N PRO A 65 -10.34 1.49 -2.74
CA PRO A 65 -10.90 1.60 -1.40
C PRO A 65 -12.42 1.33 -1.29
N ASP A 66 -13.19 1.80 -2.26
CA ASP A 66 -14.63 1.54 -2.32
C ASP A 66 -14.99 0.04 -2.44
N SER A 67 -14.08 -0.80 -2.94
CA SER A 67 -14.36 -2.22 -3.19
C SER A 67 -14.43 -3.07 -1.92
N TYR A 68 -13.80 -2.63 -0.83
CA TYR A 68 -13.75 -3.38 0.42
C TYR A 68 -14.54 -2.72 1.56
N LYS A 69 -15.20 -1.59 1.31
CA LYS A 69 -15.92 -0.83 2.34
C LYS A 69 -17.00 -1.66 3.06
N GLU A 70 -17.81 -2.41 2.32
CA GLU A 70 -18.85 -3.25 2.94
C GLU A 70 -18.25 -4.39 3.77
N ALA A 71 -17.16 -5.01 3.28
CA ALA A 71 -16.46 -6.07 4.00
C ALA A 71 -15.80 -5.55 5.28
N ASP A 72 -15.24 -4.34 5.23
CA ASP A 72 -14.66 -3.63 6.36
C ASP A 72 -15.72 -3.35 7.45
N GLU A 73 -16.85 -2.77 7.06
CA GLU A 73 -17.97 -2.54 7.98
C GLU A 73 -18.55 -3.86 8.54
N ALA A 74 -18.54 -4.95 7.75
CA ALA A 74 -18.98 -6.26 8.19
C ALA A 74 -18.00 -6.91 9.18
N LEU A 75 -16.69 -6.70 9.01
CA LEU A 75 -15.68 -7.15 9.95
C LEU A 75 -15.78 -6.38 11.28
N ALA A 76 -15.92 -5.06 11.22
CA ALA A 76 -16.10 -4.21 12.40
C ALA A 76 -17.37 -4.60 13.20
N ARG A 77 -18.48 -4.92 12.53
CA ARG A 77 -19.70 -5.41 13.21
C ARG A 77 -19.54 -6.74 13.93
N ARG A 78 -18.54 -7.54 13.54
CA ARG A 78 -18.24 -8.86 14.14
C ARG A 78 -17.18 -8.79 15.23
N GLU A 79 -16.66 -7.60 15.55
CA GLU A 79 -15.74 -7.42 16.66
C GLU A 79 -16.34 -8.03 17.94
N PRO A 80 -15.67 -9.01 18.57
CA PRO A 80 -16.17 -9.66 19.76
C PRO A 80 -16.42 -8.66 20.89
N ARG A 81 -17.52 -8.82 21.61
CA ARG A 81 -17.85 -8.00 22.78
C ARG A 81 -17.79 -8.86 24.01
N ILE A 82 -17.18 -8.34 25.08
CA ILE A 82 -17.05 -9.07 26.35
C ILE A 82 -18.40 -9.60 26.89
N GLU A 83 -19.50 -8.87 26.64
CA GLU A 83 -20.87 -9.24 27.06
C GLU A 83 -21.45 -10.47 26.35
N ASP A 84 -20.92 -10.84 25.18
CA ASP A 84 -21.39 -11.96 24.37
C ASP A 84 -20.68 -13.29 24.71
N HIS A 85 -19.77 -13.27 25.69
CA HIS A 85 -18.95 -14.44 26.06
C HIS A 85 -19.16 -14.86 27.52
N PRO A 86 -19.06 -16.18 27.81
CA PRO A 86 -19.32 -16.72 29.15
C PRO A 86 -18.24 -16.37 30.19
N ASP A 87 -17.01 -16.10 29.74
CA ASP A 87 -15.87 -15.77 30.58
C ASP A 87 -14.78 -15.03 29.76
N ASP A 88 -13.82 -14.45 30.47
CA ASP A 88 -12.70 -13.69 29.90
C ASP A 88 -11.82 -14.54 28.97
N GLU A 89 -11.69 -15.84 29.22
CA GLU A 89 -10.87 -16.73 28.40
C GLU A 89 -11.53 -17.00 27.04
N ALA A 90 -12.85 -17.17 27.01
CA ALA A 90 -13.64 -17.30 25.80
C ALA A 90 -13.63 -15.99 24.98
N TYR A 91 -13.75 -14.84 25.64
CA TYR A 91 -13.60 -13.53 24.98
C TYR A 91 -12.21 -13.36 24.38
N ALA A 92 -11.14 -13.66 25.14
CA ALA A 92 -9.77 -13.53 24.65
C ALA A 92 -9.51 -14.40 23.40
N ARG A 93 -10.00 -15.65 23.38
CA ARG A 93 -9.90 -16.50 22.19
C ARG A 93 -10.66 -15.94 20.99
N ALA A 94 -11.86 -15.39 21.22
CA ALA A 94 -12.64 -14.77 20.16
C ALA A 94 -11.94 -13.52 19.60
N MET A 95 -11.39 -12.67 20.48
CA MET A 95 -10.61 -11.50 20.09
C MET A 95 -9.39 -11.88 19.26
N THR A 96 -8.59 -12.86 19.69
CA THR A 96 -7.43 -13.31 18.91
C THR A 96 -7.83 -13.79 17.52
N ALA A 97 -8.91 -14.58 17.40
CA ALA A 97 -9.37 -15.05 16.10
C ALA A 97 -9.85 -13.91 15.19
N TRP A 98 -10.50 -12.89 15.77
CA TRP A 98 -10.93 -11.70 15.03
C TRP A 98 -9.74 -10.82 14.63
N ASP A 99 -8.76 -10.62 15.52
CA ASP A 99 -7.53 -9.86 15.26
C ASP A 99 -6.72 -10.49 14.13
N ASP A 100 -6.60 -11.82 14.11
CA ASP A 100 -5.92 -12.55 13.03
C ASP A 100 -6.64 -12.34 11.68
N GLU A 101 -7.98 -12.46 11.66
CA GLU A 101 -8.79 -12.19 10.46
C GLU A 101 -8.65 -10.73 10.00
N ALA A 102 -8.69 -9.79 10.94
CA ALA A 102 -8.57 -8.36 10.68
C ALA A 102 -7.19 -7.99 10.14
N GLY A 103 -6.12 -8.58 10.71
CA GLY A 103 -4.75 -8.42 10.22
C GLY A 103 -4.60 -8.87 8.76
N GLU A 104 -5.10 -10.07 8.44
CA GLU A 104 -5.08 -10.55 7.04
C GLU A 104 -5.88 -9.63 6.10
N PHE A 105 -7.02 -9.11 6.57
CA PHE A 105 -7.85 -8.20 5.79
C PHE A 105 -7.13 -6.86 5.55
N GLU A 106 -6.46 -6.30 6.57
CA GLU A 106 -5.64 -5.10 6.45
C GLU A 106 -4.48 -5.27 5.48
N ASP A 107 -3.81 -6.42 5.50
CA ASP A 107 -2.74 -6.69 4.54
C ASP A 107 -3.28 -6.71 3.09
N ARG A 108 -4.46 -7.32 2.88
CA ARG A 108 -5.12 -7.36 1.57
C ARG A 108 -5.53 -5.98 1.04
N LYS A 109 -5.80 -4.99 1.89
CA LYS A 109 -6.07 -3.60 1.45
C LYS A 109 -4.88 -2.96 0.72
N THR A 110 -3.66 -3.45 0.93
CA THR A 110 -2.44 -2.97 0.24
C THR A 110 -1.83 -3.98 -0.73
N ALA A 111 -2.57 -5.06 -1.06
CA ALA A 111 -2.16 -6.02 -2.06
C ALA A 111 -1.80 -5.32 -3.38
N GLY A 112 -0.81 -5.82 -4.13
CA GLY A 112 -0.44 -5.20 -5.41
C GLY A 112 0.18 -3.81 -5.33
N ALA A 113 0.45 -3.27 -4.15
CA ALA A 113 1.10 -1.98 -3.96
C ALA A 113 2.39 -2.10 -3.13
N VAL A 114 3.26 -1.11 -3.25
CA VAL A 114 4.51 -0.99 -2.47
C VAL A 114 4.61 0.37 -1.83
N VAL A 115 5.22 0.45 -0.65
CA VAL A 115 5.58 1.74 -0.07
C VAL A 115 6.76 2.31 -0.83
N ILE A 116 6.57 3.51 -1.39
CA ILE A 116 7.61 4.26 -2.09
C ILE A 116 8.19 5.41 -1.24
N LYS A 117 7.48 5.80 -0.18
CA LYS A 117 7.92 6.83 0.77
C LYS A 117 7.24 6.67 2.13
N GLU A 118 8.03 6.66 3.18
CA GLU A 118 7.58 6.72 4.58
C GLU A 118 7.48 8.18 5.04
N HIS A 119 6.50 8.48 5.88
CA HIS A 119 6.33 9.82 6.48
C HIS A 119 6.39 9.82 8.01
N GLY A 120 6.66 8.65 8.62
CA GLY A 120 6.61 8.47 10.07
C GLY A 120 5.18 8.36 10.59
N CYS A 121 5.02 8.07 11.88
CA CYS A 121 3.72 7.91 12.54
C CYS A 121 2.77 6.89 11.88
N GLY A 122 3.31 5.92 11.14
CA GLY A 122 2.54 4.91 10.40
C GLY A 122 1.96 5.40 9.07
N PHE A 123 2.30 6.62 8.63
CA PHE A 123 1.90 7.14 7.33
C PHE A 123 2.88 6.78 6.23
N ALA A 124 2.35 6.34 5.10
CA ALA A 124 3.15 5.97 3.94
C ALA A 124 2.49 6.44 2.64
N THR A 125 3.29 6.56 1.58
CA THR A 125 2.82 6.69 0.21
C THR A 125 2.99 5.38 -0.51
N LEU A 126 1.90 4.89 -1.09
CA LEU A 126 1.83 3.64 -1.83
C LEU A 126 1.88 3.92 -3.33
N LEU A 127 2.63 3.10 -4.06
CA LEU A 127 2.51 2.95 -5.51
C LEU A 127 1.77 1.66 -5.80
N ALA A 128 0.65 1.74 -6.53
CA ALA A 128 0.02 0.56 -7.09
C ALA A 128 0.90 0.02 -8.23
N VAL A 129 1.29 -1.25 -8.14
CA VAL A 129 2.14 -1.96 -9.10
C VAL A 129 1.33 -2.91 -9.97
N THR A 130 0.37 -3.62 -9.37
CA THR A 130 -0.37 -4.68 -10.03
C THR A 130 -1.86 -4.34 -10.12
N GLY A 131 -2.50 -4.69 -11.24
CA GLY A 131 -3.94 -4.54 -11.46
C GLY A 131 -4.34 -3.24 -12.18
N PRO A 132 -5.66 -2.94 -12.25
CA PRO A 132 -6.19 -1.82 -13.06
C PRO A 132 -5.73 -0.43 -12.60
N LEU A 133 -5.28 -0.31 -11.35
CA LEU A 133 -4.81 0.93 -10.74
C LEU A 133 -3.28 1.09 -10.86
N ALA A 134 -2.57 0.17 -11.52
CA ALA A 134 -1.12 0.21 -11.64
C ALA A 134 -0.60 1.56 -12.17
N GLY A 135 0.43 2.09 -11.51
CA GLY A 135 1.02 3.40 -11.80
C GLY A 135 0.37 4.58 -11.07
N THR A 136 -0.70 4.35 -10.31
CA THR A 136 -1.31 5.39 -9.47
C THR A 136 -0.73 5.42 -8.07
N VAL A 137 -0.81 6.58 -7.41
CA VAL A 137 -0.23 6.82 -6.09
C VAL A 137 -1.29 7.16 -5.05
N TRP A 138 -1.12 6.60 -3.85
CA TRP A 138 -2.08 6.64 -2.77
C TRP A 138 -1.42 6.99 -1.44
N TRP A 139 -2.20 7.53 -0.53
CA TRP A 139 -1.82 7.77 0.85
C TRP A 139 -2.33 6.65 1.74
N ASP A 140 -1.44 5.95 2.43
CA ASP A 140 -1.79 5.02 3.49
C ASP A 140 -1.95 5.80 4.80
N GLY A 141 -3.21 6.12 5.12
CA GLY A 141 -3.63 6.85 6.31
C GLY A 141 -4.16 5.95 7.42
N ARG A 142 -4.05 4.62 7.26
CA ARG A 142 -4.75 3.68 8.13
C ARG A 142 -4.36 3.78 9.59
N ALA A 143 -3.11 4.19 9.89
CA ALA A 143 -2.64 4.39 11.26
C ALA A 143 -3.45 5.43 12.07
N THR A 144 -4.20 6.35 11.43
CA THR A 144 -4.97 7.37 12.15
C THR A 144 -6.43 7.48 11.75
N CYS A 145 -6.80 7.08 10.53
CA CYS A 145 -8.17 7.24 10.02
C CYS A 145 -8.74 5.97 9.41
N ASP A 146 -7.99 4.86 9.43
CA ASP A 146 -8.37 3.57 8.82
C ASP A 146 -8.63 3.63 7.30
N LEU A 147 -8.16 4.68 6.62
CA LEU A 147 -8.37 4.89 5.18
C LEU A 147 -7.07 4.86 4.37
N ILE A 148 -7.20 4.32 3.15
CA ILE A 148 -6.27 4.56 2.05
C ILE A 148 -6.93 5.59 1.13
N LEU A 149 -6.25 6.72 0.90
CA LEU A 149 -6.81 7.85 0.16
C LEU A 149 -6.12 8.00 -1.19
N PRO A 150 -6.86 8.33 -2.26
CA PRO A 150 -6.24 8.70 -3.51
C PRO A 150 -5.48 10.02 -3.32
N LEU A 151 -4.20 10.06 -3.71
CA LEU A 151 -3.52 11.33 -3.87
C LEU A 151 -4.04 11.96 -5.16
N SER A 152 -4.58 13.18 -5.11
CA SER A 152 -5.25 13.78 -6.25
C SER A 152 -4.90 15.25 -6.40
N LEU A 153 -4.79 15.71 -7.65
CA LEU A 153 -4.71 17.12 -8.01
C LEU A 153 -6.07 17.85 -7.85
N ASN A 154 -7.17 17.10 -7.78
CA ASN A 154 -8.51 17.65 -7.65
C ASN A 154 -9.43 16.71 -6.85
N HIS A 155 -9.65 17.07 -5.58
CA HIS A 155 -10.56 16.36 -4.68
C HIS A 155 -12.04 16.74 -4.86
N ALA A 156 -12.32 17.85 -5.54
CA ALA A 156 -13.69 18.34 -5.70
C ALA A 156 -14.52 17.58 -6.75
N THR A 157 -13.87 16.84 -7.67
CA THR A 157 -14.54 16.23 -8.83
C THR A 157 -14.30 14.73 -8.96
N GLY A 158 -14.16 14.03 -7.83
CA GLY A 158 -14.03 12.57 -7.79
C GLY A 158 -12.63 12.04 -7.49
N ALA A 159 -11.69 12.92 -7.12
CA ALA A 159 -10.40 12.56 -6.53
C ALA A 159 -9.62 11.48 -7.32
N ARG A 160 -9.50 11.66 -8.65
CA ARG A 160 -8.71 10.74 -9.49
C ARG A 160 -7.30 10.60 -8.91
N PRO A 161 -6.83 9.36 -8.64
CA PRO A 161 -5.46 9.13 -8.21
C PRO A 161 -4.48 9.69 -9.24
N VAL A 162 -3.46 10.41 -8.75
CA VAL A 162 -2.34 10.85 -9.58
C VAL A 162 -1.50 9.66 -10.03
N THR A 163 -0.84 9.86 -11.16
CA THR A 163 0.25 9.01 -11.63
C THR A 163 1.52 9.22 -10.81
N PHE A 164 2.48 8.30 -10.94
CA PHE A 164 3.78 8.44 -10.29
C PHE A 164 4.52 9.73 -10.73
N GLY A 165 4.46 10.10 -12.00
CA GLY A 165 5.06 11.32 -12.53
C GLY A 165 4.45 12.59 -11.93
N GLU A 166 3.13 12.70 -11.92
CA GLU A 166 2.42 13.81 -11.24
C GLU A 166 2.78 13.87 -9.75
N TRP A 167 2.88 12.71 -9.07
CA TRP A 167 3.31 12.67 -7.68
C TRP A 167 4.75 13.17 -7.47
N LEU A 168 5.68 12.86 -8.37
CA LEU A 168 7.06 13.37 -8.29
C LEU A 168 7.13 14.90 -8.33
N GLU A 169 6.25 15.54 -9.09
CA GLU A 169 6.22 17.00 -9.24
C GLU A 169 5.62 17.71 -8.02
N HIS A 170 4.63 17.08 -7.37
CA HIS A 170 3.83 17.73 -6.33
C HIS A 170 4.14 17.25 -4.90
N GLY A 171 4.55 15.99 -4.72
CA GLY A 171 4.74 15.35 -3.43
C GLY A 171 3.43 15.01 -2.70
N SER A 172 3.51 14.10 -1.72
CA SER A 172 2.32 13.50 -1.09
C SER A 172 1.41 14.49 -0.36
N TRP A 173 1.98 15.35 0.48
CA TRP A 173 1.21 16.26 1.34
C TRP A 173 0.37 17.27 0.55
N ASN A 174 0.86 17.73 -0.61
CA ASN A 174 0.13 18.68 -1.45
C ASN A 174 -1.04 18.05 -2.22
N LEU A 175 -1.12 16.72 -2.23
CA LEU A 175 -2.11 15.94 -2.97
C LEU A 175 -3.15 15.28 -2.07
N LEU A 176 -3.08 15.53 -0.76
CA LEU A 176 -4.10 15.10 0.21
C LEU A 176 -5.37 15.95 0.08
N PRO A 177 -6.53 15.40 0.49
CA PRO A 177 -7.77 16.17 0.52
C PRO A 177 -7.66 17.35 1.49
N PRO A 178 -8.41 18.44 1.25
CA PRO A 178 -8.43 19.58 2.16
C PRO A 178 -8.82 19.17 3.58
N GLY A 179 -8.09 19.67 4.59
CA GLY A 179 -8.38 19.40 6.00
C GLY A 179 -7.71 18.15 6.58
N TRP A 180 -6.82 17.52 5.81
CA TRP A 180 -5.83 16.55 6.29
C TRP A 180 -4.58 17.22 6.86
#